data_AF-A0AAQ3K9D3-F1
#
_entry.id   AF-A0AAQ3K9D3-F1
#
_cell.length_a   1.000
_cell.length_b   1.000
_cell.length_c   1.000
_cell.angle_alpha   90.00
_cell.angle_beta   90.00
_cell.angle_gamma   90.00
#
_symmetry.space_group_name_H-M   'P 1'
#
loop_
_entity.id
_entity.type
_entity.pdbx_description
1 polymer ?
#
loop_
_entity_poly.entity_id
_entity_poly.type
_entity_poly.pdbx_seq_one_letter_code
_entity_poly.pdbx_strand_id
1 'polypeptide(L)'
;MDEFLGLASWLIYAIIANSLATFGTEKDMEGEKTKAMEVEETQVTDVSLKGLSKKLEEFAKERDWEPFHSPRNLLLAMVGEVGELAEIFMWRGEVAKGLPNWEEADKEHLGEELSDVLLYLIRLSDMCGVNLGEAALKKIVKNAVKYPAKAARDV
;
A
#
# COMPACT_ATOMS: atom_id res chain seq x y z
N MET A 1 -20.82 -16.12 1.48
CA MET A 1 -19.85 -15.20 0.84
C MET A 1 -19.32 -14.17 1.83
N ASP A 2 -20.10 -13.79 2.84
CA ASP A 2 -19.66 -12.89 3.91
C ASP A 2 -18.55 -13.45 4.84
N GLU A 3 -18.41 -14.78 4.96
CA GLU A 3 -17.36 -15.38 5.81
C GLU A 3 -15.94 -15.34 5.19
N PHE A 4 -15.81 -15.14 3.87
CA PHE A 4 -14.50 -15.15 3.20
C PHE A 4 -13.82 -13.77 3.24
N LEU A 5 -14.61 -12.69 3.21
CA LEU A 5 -14.15 -11.30 3.40
C LEU A 5 -13.80 -11.04 4.87
N GLY A 6 -14.55 -11.63 5.81
CA GLY A 6 -14.24 -11.54 7.24
C GLY A 6 -12.90 -12.19 7.62
N LEU A 7 -12.45 -13.23 6.92
CA LEU A 7 -11.17 -13.91 7.19
C LEU A 7 -9.94 -13.19 6.61
N ALA A 8 -10.09 -12.46 5.49
CA ALA A 8 -9.03 -11.62 4.94
C ALA A 8 -8.79 -10.40 5.84
N SER A 9 -9.87 -9.74 6.27
CA SER A 9 -9.82 -8.69 7.29
C SER A 9 -9.27 -9.21 8.63
N TRP A 10 -9.64 -10.43 9.06
CA TRP A 10 -9.06 -11.06 10.26
C TRP A 10 -7.58 -11.39 10.15
N LEU A 11 -7.05 -11.68 8.96
CA LEU A 11 -5.62 -11.97 8.80
C LEU A 11 -4.79 -10.68 8.86
N ILE A 12 -5.30 -9.60 8.26
CA ILE A 12 -4.74 -8.25 8.35
C ILE A 12 -4.83 -7.74 9.81
N TYR A 13 -5.99 -7.90 10.45
CA TYR A 13 -6.17 -7.62 11.88
C TYR A 13 -5.33 -8.53 12.78
N ALA A 14 -5.07 -9.80 12.46
CA ALA A 14 -4.25 -10.67 13.31
C ALA A 14 -2.75 -10.33 13.20
N ILE A 15 -2.29 -9.85 12.05
CA ILE A 15 -0.94 -9.33 11.86
C ILE A 15 -0.76 -8.00 12.62
N ILE A 16 -1.81 -7.16 12.71
CA ILE A 16 -1.80 -5.89 13.45
C ILE A 16 -2.09 -6.07 14.95
N ALA A 17 -3.06 -6.90 15.35
CA ALA A 17 -3.58 -7.01 16.71
C ALA A 17 -2.76 -7.91 17.63
N ASN A 18 -1.96 -8.84 17.09
CA ASN A 18 -1.02 -9.59 17.91
C ASN A 18 0.16 -8.71 18.41
N SER A 19 0.25 -7.47 17.90
CA SER A 19 1.13 -6.41 18.40
C SER A 19 0.53 -5.60 19.57
N LEU A 20 -0.74 -5.80 19.93
CA LEU A 20 -1.42 -5.06 21.01
C LEU A 20 -1.71 -5.91 22.26
N ALA A 21 -1.37 -7.20 22.27
CA ALA A 21 -1.62 -8.09 23.41
C ALA A 21 -0.52 -8.04 24.51
N THR A 22 0.29 -6.98 24.58
CA THR A 22 1.28 -6.77 25.66
C THR A 22 1.24 -5.39 26.33
N PHE A 23 0.17 -4.62 26.18
CA PHE A 23 0.01 -3.36 26.93
C PHE A 23 -1.19 -3.37 27.85
N GLY A 24 -0.91 -3.02 29.10
CA GLY A 24 -1.80 -3.07 30.24
C GLY A 24 -2.94 -2.05 30.20
N THR A 25 -3.65 -2.06 31.32
CA THR A 25 -4.95 -1.46 31.62
C THR A 25 -5.30 -0.10 31.00
N GLU A 26 -6.58 0.05 30.62
CA GLU A 26 -7.34 1.18 30.04
C GLU A 26 -6.99 2.62 30.44
N LYS A 27 -6.23 2.85 31.52
CA LYS A 27 -5.98 4.19 32.06
C LYS A 27 -4.82 4.95 31.40
N ASP A 28 -4.00 4.26 30.62
CA ASP A 28 -2.79 4.83 30.03
C ASP A 28 -3.04 5.41 28.62
N MET A 29 -4.21 5.14 28.02
CA MET A 29 -4.55 5.49 26.63
C MET A 29 -5.02 6.95 26.40
N GLU A 30 -5.43 7.68 27.44
CA GLU A 30 -5.88 9.08 27.26
C GLU A 30 -4.72 10.07 27.13
N GLY A 31 -3.54 9.73 27.68
CA GLY A 31 -2.34 10.57 27.63
C GLY A 31 -1.56 10.48 26.32
N GLU A 32 -1.62 9.37 25.60
CA GLU A 32 -0.88 9.18 24.34
C GLU A 32 -1.65 9.68 23.11
N LYS A 33 -2.99 9.66 23.13
CA LYS A 33 -3.83 10.18 22.04
C LYS A 33 -3.61 11.67 21.77
N THR A 34 -3.22 12.44 22.79
CA THR A 34 -2.97 13.88 22.65
C THR A 34 -1.59 14.20 22.07
N LYS A 35 -0.63 13.27 22.10
CA LYS A 35 0.71 13.48 21.54
C LYS A 35 0.83 13.02 20.08
N ALA A 36 -0.02 12.08 19.64
CA ALA A 36 -0.05 11.62 18.26
C ALA A 36 -0.78 12.59 17.28
N MET A 37 -1.47 13.61 17.80
CA MET A 37 -2.24 14.59 17.02
C MET A 37 -1.43 15.78 16.50
N GLU A 38 -0.15 15.92 16.86
CA GLU A 38 0.77 16.80 16.14
C GLU A 38 1.38 16.03 14.96
N VAL A 39 0.54 15.71 13.96
CA VAL A 39 1.05 15.30 12.65
C VAL A 39 1.63 16.54 12.01
N GLU A 40 2.96 16.65 12.02
CA GLU A 40 3.72 17.61 11.22
C GLU A 40 3.16 17.61 9.78
N GLU A 41 2.58 18.74 9.36
CA GLU A 41 2.31 19.06 7.95
C GLU A 41 3.65 19.00 7.20
N THR A 42 4.01 17.81 6.76
CA THR A 42 5.25 17.57 6.06
C THR A 42 5.03 18.04 4.63
N GLN A 43 5.67 19.17 4.28
CA GLN A 43 5.82 19.64 2.90
C GLN A 43 6.11 18.45 1.98
N VAL A 44 5.22 18.17 1.03
CA VAL A 44 5.34 17.06 0.07
C VAL A 44 6.58 17.31 -0.79
N THR A 45 7.69 16.71 -0.38
CA THR A 45 8.92 16.65 -1.15
C THR A 45 8.88 15.39 -2.02
N ASP A 46 9.48 15.43 -3.20
CA ASP A 46 9.57 14.27 -4.09
C ASP A 46 10.20 13.07 -3.34
N VAL A 47 9.41 12.01 -3.10
CA VAL A 47 9.85 10.84 -2.33
C VAL A 47 10.29 9.74 -3.29
N SER A 48 11.57 9.38 -3.23
CA SER A 48 12.09 8.26 -4.04
C SER A 48 11.62 6.90 -3.52
N LEU A 49 11.52 5.90 -4.40
CA LEU A 49 11.24 4.51 -4.03
C LEU A 49 12.21 3.96 -2.98
N LYS A 50 13.49 4.35 -3.06
CA LYS A 50 14.51 3.97 -2.09
C LYS A 50 14.26 4.65 -0.73
N GLY A 51 13.79 5.90 -0.74
CA GLY A 51 13.40 6.61 0.47
C GLY A 51 12.19 5.95 1.16
N LEU A 52 11.17 5.57 0.41
CA LEU A 52 10.02 4.81 0.92
C LEU A 52 10.45 3.44 1.47
N SER A 53 11.29 2.70 0.74
CA SER A 53 11.81 1.40 1.20
C SER A 53 12.50 1.51 2.56
N LYS A 54 13.32 2.54 2.74
CA LYS A 54 14.03 2.79 4.01
C LYS A 54 13.04 3.11 5.15
N LYS A 55 12.06 3.97 4.91
CA LYS A 55 11.01 4.29 5.89
C LYS A 55 10.22 3.05 6.30
N LEU A 56 9.89 2.16 5.34
CA LEU A 56 9.20 0.90 5.61
C LEU A 56 10.06 -0.08 6.43
N GLU A 57 11.35 -0.14 6.14
CA GLU A 57 12.30 -0.96 6.90
C GLU A 57 12.39 -0.48 8.36
N GLU A 58 12.53 0.83 8.57
CA GLU A 58 12.56 1.46 9.90
C GLU A 58 11.24 1.20 10.65
N PHE A 59 10.09 1.41 9.99
CA PHE A 59 8.77 1.15 10.55
C PHE A 59 8.57 -0.30 11.00
N ALA A 60 9.04 -1.26 10.20
CA ALA A 60 8.96 -2.68 10.50
C ALA A 60 9.88 -3.08 11.66
N LYS A 61 11.09 -2.50 11.72
CA LYS A 61 12.07 -2.75 12.79
C LYS A 61 11.58 -2.27 14.14
N GLU A 62 10.99 -1.08 14.20
CA GLU A 62 10.41 -0.51 15.43
C GLU A 62 9.31 -1.39 16.05
N ARG A 63 8.70 -2.27 15.26
CA ARG A 63 7.57 -3.11 15.66
C ARG A 63 7.91 -4.60 15.70
N ASP A 64 9.18 -4.96 15.48
CA ASP A 64 9.63 -6.36 15.38
C ASP A 64 8.84 -7.18 14.34
N TRP A 65 8.44 -6.54 13.23
CA TRP A 65 7.62 -7.17 12.18
C TRP A 65 8.41 -7.96 11.13
N GLU A 66 9.74 -7.86 11.18
CA GLU A 66 10.64 -8.54 10.24
C GLU A 66 10.37 -10.06 10.08
N PRO A 67 10.03 -10.84 11.14
CA PRO A 67 9.72 -12.26 11.01
C PRO A 67 8.48 -12.57 10.15
N PHE A 68 7.54 -11.63 10.03
CA PHE A 68 6.30 -11.81 9.27
C PHE A 68 6.45 -11.42 7.79
N HIS A 69 7.50 -10.65 7.45
CA HIS A 69 7.77 -10.12 6.12
C HIS A 69 8.46 -11.12 5.17
N SER A 70 7.96 -12.36 5.12
CA SER A 70 8.39 -13.28 4.05
C SER A 70 7.85 -12.82 2.69
N PRO A 71 8.56 -13.04 1.57
CA PRO A 71 8.08 -12.65 0.23
C PRO A 71 6.68 -13.16 -0.10
N ARG A 72 6.35 -14.38 0.32
CA ARG A 72 5.01 -14.96 0.13
C ARG A 72 3.95 -14.19 0.90
N ASN A 73 4.21 -13.83 2.15
CA ASN A 73 3.22 -13.14 2.97
C ASN A 73 2.98 -11.71 2.44
N LEU A 74 4.04 -11.01 2.06
CA LEU A 74 3.94 -9.67 1.46
C LEU A 74 3.17 -9.69 0.14
N LEU A 75 3.39 -10.71 -0.71
CA LEU A 75 2.62 -10.89 -1.94
C LEU A 75 1.13 -11.11 -1.64
N LEU A 76 0.81 -11.96 -0.66
CA LEU A 76 -0.59 -12.25 -0.31
C LEU A 76 -1.28 -11.02 0.31
N ALA A 77 -0.59 -10.25 1.14
CA ALA A 77 -1.10 -8.99 1.67
C ALA A 77 -1.37 -7.99 0.53
N MET A 78 -0.42 -7.80 -0.40
CA MET A 78 -0.60 -6.94 -1.57
C MET A 78 -1.82 -7.34 -2.42
N VAL A 79 -2.11 -8.64 -2.55
CA VAL A 79 -3.30 -9.11 -3.27
C VAL A 79 -4.59 -8.71 -2.55
N GLY A 80 -4.58 -8.67 -1.21
CA GLY A 80 -5.67 -8.13 -0.39
C GLY A 80 -5.94 -6.67 -0.72
N GLU A 81 -4.91 -5.82 -0.68
CA GLU A 81 -5.04 -4.38 -0.98
C GLU A 81 -5.45 -4.11 -2.43
N VAL A 82 -5.03 -4.96 -3.38
CA VAL A 82 -5.54 -4.88 -4.76
C VAL A 82 -7.04 -5.19 -4.82
N GLY A 83 -7.52 -6.07 -3.94
CA GLY A 83 -8.95 -6.36 -3.75
C GLY A 83 -9.70 -5.14 -3.20
N GLU A 84 -9.21 -4.54 -2.12
CA GLU A 84 -9.80 -3.33 -1.51
C GLU A 84 -9.82 -2.17 -2.51
N LEU A 85 -8.71 -1.94 -3.23
CA LEU A 85 -8.65 -1.02 -4.37
C LEU A 85 -9.72 -1.32 -5.43
N ALA A 86 -9.94 -2.59 -5.77
CA ALA A 86 -10.94 -2.97 -6.76
C ALA A 86 -12.38 -2.75 -6.27
N GLU A 87 -12.65 -2.91 -4.97
CA GLU A 87 -13.97 -2.67 -4.37
C GLU A 87 -14.43 -1.21 -4.55
N ILE A 88 -13.50 -0.25 -4.49
CA ILE A 88 -13.78 1.18 -4.74
C ILE A 88 -14.43 1.40 -6.12
N PHE A 89 -14.02 0.61 -7.13
CA PHE A 89 -14.51 0.71 -8.50
C PHE A 89 -15.67 -0.24 -8.82
N MET A 90 -15.89 -1.28 -8.02
CA MET A 90 -16.78 -2.40 -8.34
C MET A 90 -18.22 -1.97 -8.73
N TRP A 91 -18.76 -0.95 -8.05
CA TRP A 91 -20.11 -0.44 -8.32
C TRP A 91 -20.14 0.87 -9.10
N ARG A 92 -18.97 1.35 -9.55
CA ARG A 92 -18.88 2.53 -10.40
C ARG A 92 -19.13 2.09 -11.85
N GLY A 93 -19.89 2.89 -12.61
CA GLY A 93 -20.01 2.73 -14.06
C GLY A 93 -18.72 3.13 -14.76
N GLU A 94 -18.83 3.78 -15.93
CA GLU A 94 -17.65 4.38 -16.56
C GLU A 94 -17.05 5.46 -15.65
N VAL A 95 -15.77 5.31 -15.29
CA VAL A 95 -15.04 6.28 -14.47
C VAL A 95 -14.23 7.20 -15.37
N ALA A 96 -14.57 8.48 -15.37
CA ALA A 96 -13.86 9.50 -16.15
C ALA A 96 -12.49 9.82 -15.55
N LYS A 97 -11.52 10.13 -16.42
CA LYS A 97 -10.19 10.60 -16.02
C LYS A 97 -10.33 11.84 -15.12
N GLY A 98 -9.57 11.86 -14.03
CA GLY A 98 -9.55 12.97 -13.08
C GLY A 98 -10.71 12.97 -12.08
N LEU A 99 -11.58 11.94 -12.12
CA LEU A 99 -12.60 11.69 -11.10
C LEU A 99 -13.49 12.91 -10.77
N PRO A 100 -14.04 13.62 -11.78
CA PRO A 100 -14.74 14.90 -11.56
C PRO A 100 -16.01 14.78 -10.72
N ASN A 101 -16.61 13.58 -10.66
CA ASN A 101 -17.85 13.29 -9.93
C ASN A 101 -17.60 12.48 -8.65
N TRP A 102 -16.37 12.46 -8.15
CA TRP A 102 -16.02 11.76 -6.92
C TRP A 102 -15.90 12.77 -5.79
N GLU A 103 -16.47 12.41 -4.64
CA GLU A 103 -16.32 13.18 -3.42
C GLU A 103 -14.87 13.13 -2.94
N GLU A 104 -14.45 14.09 -2.13
CA GLU A 104 -13.06 14.12 -1.68
C GLU A 104 -12.69 12.91 -0.82
N ALA A 105 -13.62 12.43 0.00
CA ALA A 105 -13.46 11.19 0.78
C ALA A 105 -13.26 9.96 -0.12
N ASP A 106 -13.90 9.90 -1.30
CA ASP A 106 -13.68 8.80 -2.25
C ASP A 106 -12.25 8.84 -2.82
N LYS A 107 -11.71 10.04 -3.06
CA LYS A 107 -10.34 10.21 -3.59
C LYS A 107 -9.28 9.96 -2.53
N GLU A 108 -9.56 10.32 -1.28
CA GLU A 108 -8.72 10.02 -0.13
C GLU A 108 -8.59 8.51 0.04
N HIS A 109 -9.72 7.79 0.13
CA HIS A 109 -9.75 6.33 0.22
C HIS A 109 -9.06 5.66 -0.98
N LEU A 110 -9.29 6.17 -2.21
CA LEU A 110 -8.53 5.70 -3.39
C LEU A 110 -7.02 5.91 -3.23
N GLY A 111 -6.61 7.03 -2.64
CA GLY A 111 -5.20 7.34 -2.36
C GLY A 111 -4.58 6.40 -1.34
N GLU A 112 -5.33 6.02 -0.31
CA GLU A 112 -4.93 5.03 0.71
C GLU A 112 -4.68 3.66 0.05
N GLU A 113 -5.66 3.12 -0.67
CA GLU A 113 -5.53 1.79 -1.30
C GLU A 113 -4.43 1.73 -2.38
N LEU A 114 -4.28 2.80 -3.17
CA LEU A 114 -3.17 2.89 -4.12
C LEU A 114 -1.81 2.92 -3.40
N SER A 115 -1.74 3.58 -2.25
CA SER A 115 -0.53 3.65 -1.45
C SER A 115 -0.20 2.30 -0.82
N ASP A 116 -1.18 1.57 -0.29
CA ASP A 116 -0.95 0.27 0.33
C ASP A 116 -0.41 -0.75 -0.69
N VAL A 117 -1.00 -0.83 -1.89
CA VAL A 117 -0.47 -1.64 -2.99
C VAL A 117 0.99 -1.26 -3.32
N LEU A 118 1.30 0.04 -3.38
CA LEU A 118 2.65 0.53 -3.67
C LEU A 118 3.64 0.14 -2.57
N LEU A 119 3.28 0.34 -1.30
CA LEU A 119 4.15 0.10 -0.14
C LEU A 119 4.47 -1.40 -0.01
N TYR A 120 3.48 -2.29 -0.19
CA TYR A 120 3.75 -3.73 -0.23
C TYR A 120 4.63 -4.13 -1.41
N LEU A 121 4.41 -3.56 -2.61
CA LEU A 121 5.27 -3.85 -3.76
C LEU A 121 6.72 -3.42 -3.52
N ILE A 122 6.93 -2.24 -2.92
CA ILE A 122 8.26 -1.77 -2.53
C ILE A 122 8.89 -2.74 -1.53
N ARG A 123 8.18 -3.09 -0.45
CA ARG A 123 8.73 -3.99 0.57
C ARG A 123 9.01 -5.39 0.03
N LEU A 124 8.13 -5.92 -0.81
CA LEU A 124 8.35 -7.18 -1.51
C LEU A 124 9.59 -7.12 -2.40
N SER A 125 9.80 -6.03 -3.13
CA SER A 125 10.98 -5.87 -3.98
C SER A 125 12.28 -5.86 -3.16
N ASP A 126 12.28 -5.22 -2.00
CA ASP A 126 13.40 -5.18 -1.06
C ASP A 126 13.72 -6.57 -0.52
N MET A 127 12.71 -7.30 -0.04
CA MET A 127 12.86 -8.69 0.45
C MET A 127 13.33 -9.66 -0.64
N CYS A 128 13.05 -9.36 -1.91
CA CYS A 128 13.51 -10.15 -3.06
C CYS A 128 14.88 -9.67 -3.63
N GLY A 129 15.48 -8.60 -3.11
CA GLY A 129 16.72 -8.03 -3.61
C GLY A 129 16.58 -7.42 -5.02
N VAL A 130 15.39 -6.94 -5.37
CA VAL A 130 15.09 -6.35 -6.68
C VAL A 130 15.08 -4.83 -6.57
N ASN A 131 15.94 -4.16 -7.34
CA ASN A 131 15.83 -2.71 -7.53
C ASN A 131 14.60 -2.40 -8.39
N LEU A 132 13.48 -2.07 -7.73
CA LEU A 132 12.19 -1.84 -8.38
C LEU A 132 12.23 -0.69 -9.41
N GLY A 133 12.91 0.41 -9.09
CA GLY A 133 13.04 1.55 -10.00
C GLY A 133 13.80 1.19 -11.28
N GLU A 134 14.93 0.49 -11.15
CA GLU A 134 15.70 0.00 -12.30
C GLU A 134 14.91 -1.04 -13.12
N ALA A 135 14.20 -1.95 -12.45
CA ALA A 135 13.35 -2.94 -13.10
C ALA A 135 12.22 -2.30 -13.91
N ALA A 136 11.57 -1.27 -13.35
CA ALA A 136 10.51 -0.50 -14.02
C ALA A 136 11.04 0.22 -15.27
N LEU A 137 12.18 0.91 -15.17
CA LEU A 137 12.81 1.58 -16.31
C LEU A 137 13.17 0.60 -17.43
N LYS A 138 13.78 -0.55 -17.10
CA LYS A 138 14.06 -1.62 -18.06
C LYS A 138 12.77 -2.15 -18.71
N LYS A 139 11.69 -2.26 -17.93
CA LYS A 139 10.39 -2.76 -18.43
C LYS A 139 9.74 -1.79 -19.41
N ILE A 140 9.84 -0.48 -19.20
CA ILE A 140 9.36 0.55 -20.14
C ILE A 140 10.06 0.42 -21.50
N VAL A 141 11.40 0.30 -21.50
CA VAL A 141 12.19 0.11 -22.73
C VAL A 141 11.76 -1.16 -23.47
N LYS A 142 11.61 -2.28 -22.74
CA LYS A 142 11.12 -3.54 -23.32
C LYS A 142 9.70 -3.41 -23.91
N ASN A 143 8.81 -2.66 -23.25
CA ASN A 143 7.45 -2.43 -23.73
C ASN A 143 7.44 -1.56 -24.99
N ALA A 144 8.30 -0.54 -25.11
CA ALA A 144 8.41 0.29 -26.30
C ALA A 144 8.88 -0.50 -27.53
N VAL A 145 9.74 -1.49 -27.34
CA VAL A 145 10.14 -2.43 -28.41
C VAL A 145 8.98 -3.35 -28.79
N LYS A 146 8.23 -3.86 -27.81
CA LYS A 146 7.09 -4.77 -28.03
C LYS A 146 5.89 -4.07 -28.67
N TYR A 147 5.66 -2.80 -28.36
CA TYR A 147 4.54 -1.99 -28.84
C TYR A 147 5.07 -0.66 -29.43
N PRO A 148 5.57 -0.67 -30.68
CA PRO A 148 6.11 0.52 -31.31
C PRO A 148 5.03 1.59 -31.50
N ALA A 149 5.38 2.86 -31.29
CA ALA A 149 4.45 3.99 -31.40
C ALA A 149 3.75 4.09 -32.77
N LYS A 150 4.41 3.64 -33.84
CA LYS A 150 3.82 3.63 -35.19
C LYS A 150 2.69 2.59 -35.31
N ALA A 151 2.83 1.43 -34.67
CA ALA A 151 1.80 0.39 -34.70
C ALA A 151 0.59 0.71 -33.79
N ALA A 152 0.77 1.56 -32.79
CA ALA A 152 -0.29 1.96 -31.86
C ALA A 152 -1.17 3.13 -32.36
N ARG A 153 -0.79 3.81 -33.45
CA ARG A 153 -1.58 4.89 -34.06
C ARG A 153 -2.55 4.41 -35.13
N ASP A 154 -2.41 3.16 -35.56
CA ASP A 154 -3.19 2.54 -36.63
C ASP A 154 -4.32 1.64 -36.10
N VAL A 155 -4.61 1.73 -34.79
CA VAL A 155 -5.71 1.04 -34.07
C VAL A 155 -6.55 2.09 -33.35
#